data_AF-A0A9E4T2X9-F1
#
_entry.id   AF-A0A9E4T2X9-F1
#
_cell.length_a   1.000
_cell.length_b   1.000
_cell.length_c   1.000
_cell.angle_alpha   90.00
_cell.angle_beta   90.00
_cell.angle_gamma   90.00
#
_symmetry.space_group_name_H-M   'P 1'
#
loop_
_entity.id
_entity.type
_entity.pdbx_description
1 polymer ?
#
loop_
_entity_poly.entity_id
_entity_poly.type
_entity_poly.pdbx_seq_one_letter_code
_entity_poly.pdbx_strand_id
1 'polypeptide(L)'
;MLGILVLVAASWAANFYLTDSANQIKQRQQVQTIAEVLARGLSANIQQRTSLVHGLANQEITATALDMDEPEYLSQEQQRLAKLVPEALKVRLLPLGFSEPDTTATPNMGYASLLLLRQAEESSQTIAAEVHQFGTPHQHVAVASSVRDQLGEVKGVLHVAYPTQEFQRLLDGLGSLSGRIEWQQVIPGKPPLMLAAKGGTATSKSQPDGVISIAGSIWQIAYWGSVGTVLDPVALGMQAAPAAILFLLAAVLLMMLSGRMTKALKMDQASILSLVEALVVGRPPKSQSALLSDLQPTFDVMEHQIREYRSNQAGKGASRTAATTGQAEMGISVEEGLPTLETAHEATALAPKVDISATIFRAYDIRGVVGETFSEDVVALLGQGFGSEVFERGHSAVVVGRDARNSSERLQSALIQGLQSSGRDVIDLGLVPTPLLHYAVHELDAECGAMITGSHNPSQYNGLKMIISGESPSSEAIQGLRRRIDADQLLVGEGSFDSRDIIEDYIERVVSDVRMGQSLKVVVDCGNGAASVVAPELYRQLGCEVVELYCDVDGDFPNHHPDPGDPSNMADLQKAVVDHQAALGISFDGDGDRIGLVDSSGKIIWPDRLLMYLAI
;
A
#
# COMPACT_ATOMS: atom_id res chain seq x y z
N MET A 1 -49.89 17.30 20.17
CA MET A 1 -49.37 17.20 18.79
C MET A 1 -47.85 17.06 18.78
N LEU A 2 -47.07 18.14 18.91
CA LEU A 2 -45.60 18.12 18.70
C LEU A 2 -44.85 17.03 19.50
N GLY A 3 -45.11 16.91 20.81
CA GLY A 3 -44.47 15.89 21.65
C GLY A 3 -44.80 14.43 21.28
N ILE A 4 -45.95 14.17 20.63
CA ILE A 4 -46.30 12.83 20.15
C ILE A 4 -45.48 12.48 18.91
N LEU A 5 -45.26 13.44 18.01
CA LEU A 5 -44.43 13.25 16.81
C LEU A 5 -42.96 12.97 17.20
N VAL A 6 -42.43 13.65 18.21
CA VAL A 6 -41.07 13.40 18.73
C VAL A 6 -40.96 11.98 19.31
N LEU A 7 -41.94 11.53 20.09
CA LEU A 7 -41.95 10.16 20.64
C LEU A 7 -42.06 9.07 19.56
N VAL A 8 -42.86 9.29 18.51
CA VAL A 8 -42.96 8.36 17.37
C VAL A 8 -41.64 8.31 16.60
N ALA A 9 -41.00 9.45 16.34
CA ALA A 9 -39.70 9.51 15.66
C ALA A 9 -38.59 8.81 16.49
N ALA A 10 -38.55 9.05 17.80
CA ALA A 10 -37.59 8.40 18.70
C ALA A 10 -37.80 6.88 18.79
N SER A 11 -39.06 6.43 18.87
CA SER A 11 -39.41 5.01 18.87
C SER A 11 -39.04 4.31 17.55
N TRP A 12 -39.28 4.97 16.42
CA TRP A 12 -38.90 4.45 15.10
C TRP A 12 -37.38 4.38 14.93
N ALA A 13 -36.64 5.41 15.33
CA ALA A 13 -35.17 5.40 15.32
C ALA A 13 -34.58 4.31 16.23
N ALA A 14 -35.16 4.11 17.42
CA ALA A 14 -34.75 3.03 18.32
C ALA A 14 -35.03 1.64 17.71
N ASN A 15 -36.20 1.44 17.10
CA ASN A 15 -36.55 0.19 16.43
C ASN A 15 -35.66 -0.09 15.20
N PHE A 16 -35.32 0.94 14.43
CA PHE A 16 -34.36 0.84 13.32
C PHE A 16 -32.99 0.40 13.83
N TYR A 17 -32.44 1.08 14.85
CA TYR A 17 -31.14 0.74 15.46
C TYR A 17 -31.10 -0.69 16.02
N LEU A 18 -32.17 -1.13 16.69
CA LEU A 18 -32.30 -2.49 17.20
C LEU A 18 -32.39 -3.54 16.08
N THR A 19 -33.10 -3.23 14.99
CA THR A 19 -33.24 -4.15 13.85
C THR A 19 -31.94 -4.26 13.05
N ASP A 20 -31.26 -3.14 12.82
CA ASP A 20 -29.99 -3.10 12.09
C ASP A 20 -28.87 -3.82 12.88
N SER A 21 -28.71 -3.51 14.17
CA SER A 21 -27.75 -4.22 15.03
C SER A 21 -28.03 -5.72 15.14
N ALA A 22 -29.31 -6.15 15.23
CA ALA A 22 -29.66 -7.57 15.19
C ALA A 22 -29.29 -8.24 13.84
N ASN A 23 -29.46 -7.54 12.72
CA ASN A 23 -29.04 -8.04 11.40
C ASN A 23 -27.50 -8.13 11.29
N GLN A 24 -26.76 -7.12 11.76
CA GLN A 24 -25.29 -7.14 11.77
C GLN A 24 -24.74 -8.29 12.64
N ILE A 25 -25.30 -8.53 13.83
CA ILE A 25 -24.92 -9.66 14.70
C ILE A 25 -25.14 -10.99 13.97
N LYS A 26 -26.31 -11.16 13.33
CA LYS A 26 -26.64 -12.38 12.58
C LYS A 26 -25.70 -12.61 11.38
N GLN A 27 -25.32 -11.55 10.66
CA GLN A 27 -24.36 -11.62 9.56
C GLN A 27 -22.96 -12.00 10.06
N ARG A 28 -22.48 -11.40 11.16
CA ARG A 28 -21.20 -11.74 11.79
C ARG A 28 -21.16 -13.21 12.24
N GLN A 29 -22.22 -13.70 12.87
CA GLN A 29 -22.35 -15.13 13.25
C GLN A 29 -22.33 -16.07 12.03
N GLN A 30 -22.98 -15.69 10.92
CA GLN A 30 -22.96 -16.47 9.69
C GLN A 30 -21.55 -16.53 9.09
N VAL A 31 -20.85 -15.40 8.98
CA VAL A 31 -19.47 -15.35 8.46
C VAL A 31 -18.52 -16.13 9.37
N GLN A 32 -18.62 -15.99 10.69
CA GLN A 32 -17.86 -16.80 11.65
C GLN A 32 -18.09 -18.31 11.45
N THR A 33 -19.35 -18.75 11.34
CA THR A 33 -19.68 -20.17 11.15
C THR A 33 -19.04 -20.73 9.87
N ILE A 34 -19.04 -19.94 8.78
CA ILE A 34 -18.38 -20.30 7.52
C ILE A 34 -16.85 -20.37 7.72
N ALA A 35 -16.24 -19.37 8.37
CA ALA A 35 -14.82 -19.34 8.67
C ALA A 35 -14.37 -20.55 9.52
N GLU A 36 -15.17 -20.95 10.53
CA GLU A 36 -14.91 -22.15 11.32
C GLU A 36 -15.01 -23.46 10.51
N VAL A 37 -16.00 -23.58 9.62
CA VAL A 37 -16.13 -24.75 8.74
C VAL A 37 -14.95 -24.86 7.80
N LEU A 38 -14.51 -23.74 7.21
CA LEU A 38 -13.31 -23.67 6.38
C LEU A 38 -12.06 -24.05 7.18
N ALA A 39 -11.81 -23.43 8.33
CA ALA A 39 -10.65 -23.71 9.16
C ALA A 39 -10.59 -25.18 9.60
N ARG A 40 -11.73 -25.81 9.93
CA ARG A 40 -11.82 -27.25 10.21
C ARG A 40 -11.50 -28.11 8.99
N GLY A 41 -12.05 -27.79 7.82
CA GLY A 41 -11.77 -28.51 6.57
C GLY A 41 -10.31 -28.43 6.14
N LEU A 42 -9.71 -27.25 6.25
CA LEU A 42 -8.29 -27.01 5.97
C LEU A 42 -7.38 -27.72 6.97
N SER A 43 -7.71 -27.68 8.27
CA SER A 43 -6.96 -28.40 9.31
C SER A 43 -6.98 -29.90 9.05
N ALA A 44 -8.13 -30.48 8.70
CA ALA A 44 -8.24 -31.90 8.37
C ALA A 44 -7.42 -32.28 7.12
N ASN A 45 -7.48 -31.48 6.04
CA ASN A 45 -6.70 -31.73 4.83
C ASN A 45 -5.19 -31.66 5.10
N ILE A 46 -4.72 -30.63 5.79
CA ILE A 46 -3.29 -30.47 6.04
C ILE A 46 -2.76 -31.51 7.02
N GLN A 47 -3.52 -31.84 8.08
CA GLN A 47 -3.17 -32.93 9.01
C GLN A 47 -3.11 -34.29 8.31
N GLN A 48 -4.00 -34.57 7.35
CA GLN A 48 -3.93 -35.79 6.55
C GLN A 48 -2.65 -35.84 5.71
N ARG A 49 -2.29 -34.73 5.04
CA ARG A 49 -1.06 -34.63 4.23
C ARG A 49 0.21 -34.73 5.09
N THR A 50 0.31 -34.01 6.20
CA THR A 50 1.48 -34.07 7.10
C THR A 50 1.63 -35.45 7.75
N SER A 51 0.52 -36.09 8.17
CA SER A 51 0.54 -37.45 8.72
C SER A 51 0.99 -38.49 7.69
N LEU A 52 0.58 -38.34 6.42
CA LEU A 52 1.04 -39.21 5.33
C LEU A 52 2.54 -39.05 5.09
N VAL A 53 3.04 -37.82 4.98
CA VAL A 53 4.47 -37.54 4.77
C VAL A 53 5.30 -38.06 5.94
N HIS A 54 4.86 -37.85 7.19
CA HIS A 54 5.53 -38.37 8.38
C HIS A 54 5.54 -39.91 8.41
N GLY A 55 4.42 -40.56 8.07
CA GLY A 55 4.33 -42.02 7.99
C GLY A 55 5.20 -42.64 6.88
N LEU A 56 5.47 -41.90 5.80
CA LEU A 56 6.41 -42.31 4.74
C LEU A 56 7.87 -42.06 5.13
N ALA A 57 8.16 -40.96 5.85
CA ALA A 57 9.49 -40.62 6.33
C ALA A 57 10.02 -41.61 7.39
N ASN A 58 9.12 -42.20 8.19
CA ASN A 58 9.44 -43.22 9.19
C ASN A 58 9.46 -44.66 8.64
N GLN A 59 9.45 -44.87 7.31
CA GLN A 59 9.64 -46.22 6.75
C GLN A 59 11.13 -46.56 6.68
N GLU A 60 11.48 -47.78 7.10
CA GLU A 60 12.87 -48.27 7.10
C GLU A 60 13.54 -48.13 5.73
N ILE A 61 12.83 -48.46 4.64
CA ILE A 61 13.34 -48.30 3.27
C ILE A 61 13.71 -46.84 2.93
N THR A 62 12.99 -45.85 3.48
CA THR A 62 13.27 -44.42 3.29
C THR A 62 14.56 -44.00 4.00
N ALA A 63 14.82 -44.55 5.19
CA ALA A 63 16.05 -44.31 5.95
C ALA A 63 17.27 -45.02 5.32
N THR A 64 17.11 -46.29 4.95
CA THR A 64 18.16 -47.08 4.27
C THR A 64 18.61 -46.42 2.96
N ALA A 65 17.69 -45.77 2.23
CA ALA A 65 18.03 -45.06 0.99
C ALA A 65 18.94 -43.83 1.19
N LEU A 66 18.95 -43.24 2.39
CA LEU A 66 19.87 -42.17 2.76
C LEU A 66 21.19 -42.70 3.32
N ASP A 67 21.17 -43.85 4.01
CA ASP A 67 22.38 -44.50 4.56
C ASP A 67 23.31 -45.11 3.49
N MET A 68 22.78 -45.50 2.33
CA MET A 68 23.59 -46.12 1.26
C MET A 68 24.41 -45.12 0.43
N ASP A 69 24.06 -43.83 0.44
CA ASP A 69 24.69 -42.74 -0.35
C ASP A 69 24.87 -43.04 -1.86
N GLU A 70 24.05 -43.96 -2.41
CA GLU A 70 24.06 -44.31 -3.83
C GLU A 70 23.00 -43.49 -4.62
N PRO A 71 23.40 -42.62 -5.57
CA PRO A 71 22.46 -41.73 -6.26
C PRO A 71 21.33 -42.43 -7.02
N GLU A 72 21.58 -43.64 -7.54
CA GLU A 72 20.55 -44.45 -8.20
C GLU A 72 19.50 -44.94 -7.21
N TYR A 73 19.92 -45.40 -6.02
CA TYR A 73 19.01 -45.92 -5.00
C TYR A 73 18.15 -44.80 -4.39
N LEU A 74 18.77 -43.65 -4.08
CA LEU A 74 18.07 -42.44 -3.64
C LEU A 74 17.02 -42.00 -4.68
N SER A 75 17.38 -42.03 -5.97
CA SER A 75 16.48 -41.67 -7.07
C SER A 75 15.31 -42.66 -7.22
N GLN A 76 15.54 -43.96 -7.06
CA GLN A 76 14.49 -44.98 -7.09
C GLN A 76 13.52 -44.83 -5.92
N GLU A 77 14.03 -44.59 -4.71
CA GLU A 77 13.19 -44.40 -3.53
C GLU A 77 12.37 -43.11 -3.62
N GLN A 78 12.95 -42.01 -4.10
CA GLN A 78 12.22 -40.78 -4.38
C GLN A 78 11.09 -41.00 -5.41
N GLN A 79 11.30 -41.82 -6.43
CA GLN A 79 10.24 -42.22 -7.38
C GLN A 79 9.18 -43.13 -6.76
N ARG A 80 9.52 -43.99 -5.79
CA ARG A 80 8.56 -44.79 -5.03
C ARG A 80 7.67 -43.88 -4.19
N LEU A 81 8.27 -42.98 -3.41
CA LEU A 81 7.57 -42.00 -2.57
C LEU A 81 6.66 -41.09 -3.39
N ALA A 82 7.11 -40.60 -4.55
CA ALA A 82 6.30 -39.80 -5.47
C ALA A 82 5.01 -40.51 -5.95
N LYS A 83 4.98 -41.85 -6.02
CA LYS A 83 3.78 -42.63 -6.36
C LYS A 83 2.84 -42.86 -5.17
N LEU A 84 3.35 -42.76 -3.94
CA LEU A 84 2.60 -42.95 -2.70
C LEU A 84 1.99 -41.65 -2.16
N VAL A 85 2.46 -40.49 -2.62
CA VAL A 85 1.93 -39.18 -2.23
C VAL A 85 1.03 -38.62 -3.34
N PRO A 86 -0.30 -38.70 -3.20
CA PRO A 86 -1.22 -38.19 -4.22
C PRO A 86 -1.14 -36.66 -4.33
N GLU A 87 -1.30 -36.15 -5.55
CA GLU A 87 -1.37 -34.72 -5.87
C GLU A 87 -0.10 -33.90 -5.53
N ALA A 88 1.01 -34.54 -5.17
CA ALA A 88 2.29 -33.85 -5.00
C ALA A 88 2.81 -33.32 -6.35
N LEU A 89 3.19 -32.05 -6.39
CA LEU A 89 3.93 -31.45 -7.51
C LEU A 89 5.37 -31.99 -7.56
N LYS A 90 5.98 -32.20 -6.39
CA LYS A 90 7.34 -32.72 -6.24
C LYS A 90 7.48 -33.40 -4.88
N VAL A 91 8.15 -34.56 -4.87
CA VAL A 91 8.66 -35.22 -3.67
C VAL A 91 10.17 -35.20 -3.74
N ARG A 92 10.83 -34.86 -2.63
CA ARG A 92 12.28 -34.79 -2.47
C ARG A 92 12.71 -35.58 -1.23
N LEU A 93 13.64 -36.51 -1.41
CA LEU A 93 14.32 -37.21 -0.31
C LEU A 93 15.74 -36.65 -0.23
N LEU A 94 16.05 -35.99 0.88
CA LEU A 94 17.24 -35.13 1.01
C LEU A 94 18.10 -35.62 2.18
N PRO A 95 19.44 -35.69 2.04
CA PRO A 95 20.34 -36.10 3.11
C PRO A 95 20.42 -35.05 4.23
N LEU A 96 20.86 -35.48 5.41
CA LEU A 96 21.10 -34.61 6.56
C LEU A 96 22.08 -33.47 6.20
N GLY A 97 21.74 -32.22 6.56
CA GLY A 97 22.54 -31.04 6.31
C GLY A 97 22.44 -30.49 4.87
N PHE A 98 21.48 -30.99 4.07
CA PHE A 98 21.23 -30.47 2.73
C PHE A 98 20.92 -28.96 2.76
N SER A 99 21.72 -28.18 2.02
CA SER A 99 21.74 -26.72 2.12
C SER A 99 21.78 -25.98 0.78
N GLU A 100 21.59 -26.69 -0.34
CA GLU A 100 21.64 -26.13 -1.69
C GLU A 100 20.22 -25.87 -2.25
N PRO A 101 19.89 -24.65 -2.71
CA PRO A 101 18.59 -24.38 -3.31
C PRO A 101 18.47 -25.00 -4.73
N ASP A 102 17.51 -25.91 -4.91
CA ASP A 102 17.14 -26.48 -6.22
C ASP A 102 16.33 -25.47 -7.04
N THR A 103 17.05 -24.64 -7.80
CA THR A 103 16.47 -23.63 -8.71
C THR A 103 15.92 -24.22 -10.01
N THR A 104 16.29 -25.46 -10.35
CA THR A 104 16.02 -26.08 -11.66
C THR A 104 14.68 -26.82 -11.74
N ALA A 105 14.22 -27.40 -10.63
CA ALA A 105 12.96 -28.12 -10.60
C ALA A 105 11.75 -27.18 -10.52
N THR A 106 10.58 -27.69 -10.89
CA THR A 106 9.30 -27.00 -10.70
C THR A 106 8.39 -27.83 -9.77
N PRO A 107 7.88 -27.24 -8.67
CA PRO A 107 8.29 -25.96 -8.08
C PRO A 107 9.73 -26.01 -7.56
N ASN A 108 10.42 -24.87 -7.61
CA ASN A 108 11.79 -24.75 -7.15
C ASN A 108 11.89 -24.79 -5.61
N MET A 109 13.09 -25.03 -5.09
CA MET A 109 13.38 -24.98 -3.66
C MET A 109 14.19 -23.71 -3.35
N GLY A 110 13.56 -22.75 -2.68
CA GLY A 110 14.24 -21.54 -2.18
C GLY A 110 14.65 -21.66 -0.70
N TYR A 111 15.25 -20.61 -0.16
CA TYR A 111 15.71 -20.54 1.23
C TYR A 111 14.64 -20.83 2.29
N ALA A 112 13.36 -20.50 2.02
CA ALA A 112 12.25 -20.86 2.91
C ALA A 112 12.10 -22.39 3.06
N SER A 113 12.26 -23.16 1.97
CA SER A 113 12.31 -24.61 2.06
C SER A 113 13.53 -25.09 2.84
N LEU A 114 14.73 -24.53 2.61
CA LEU A 114 15.92 -24.93 3.36
C LEU A 114 15.78 -24.68 4.88
N LEU A 115 15.12 -23.60 5.28
CA LEU A 115 14.78 -23.34 6.69
C LEU A 115 13.79 -24.39 7.24
N LEU A 116 12.76 -24.75 6.46
CA LEU A 116 11.81 -25.81 6.79
C LEU A 116 12.49 -27.19 6.92
N LEU A 117 13.52 -27.48 6.11
CA LEU A 117 14.32 -28.70 6.23
C LEU A 117 15.07 -28.73 7.57
N ARG A 118 15.81 -27.68 7.92
CA ARG A 118 16.56 -27.60 9.19
C ARG A 118 15.65 -27.76 10.41
N GLN A 119 14.49 -27.10 10.39
CA GLN A 119 13.47 -27.30 11.44
C GLN A 119 13.02 -28.76 11.53
N ALA A 120 12.84 -29.43 10.39
CA ALA A 120 12.48 -30.85 10.35
C ALA A 120 13.61 -31.77 10.86
N GLU A 121 14.89 -31.43 10.65
CA GLU A 121 16.04 -32.16 11.20
C GLU A 121 16.12 -32.04 12.73
N GLU A 122 15.94 -30.83 13.26
CA GLU A 122 16.00 -30.54 14.70
C GLU A 122 14.78 -31.08 15.47
N SER A 123 13.61 -31.19 14.81
CA SER A 123 12.36 -31.58 15.45
C SER A 123 12.12 -33.09 15.53
N SER A 124 11.57 -33.54 16.65
CA SER A 124 10.98 -34.88 16.82
C SER A 124 9.47 -34.94 16.50
N GLN A 125 8.86 -33.82 16.12
CA GLN A 125 7.44 -33.67 15.79
C GLN A 125 7.22 -33.18 14.35
N THR A 126 6.01 -33.38 13.82
CA THR A 126 5.59 -32.87 12.51
C THR A 126 5.72 -31.34 12.44
N ILE A 127 6.44 -30.84 11.45
CA ILE A 127 6.57 -29.40 11.20
C ILE A 127 5.25 -28.83 10.66
N ALA A 128 4.97 -27.58 11.01
CA ALA A 128 3.83 -26.84 10.48
C ALA A 128 4.00 -26.62 8.97
N ALA A 129 2.94 -26.88 8.19
CA ALA A 129 2.96 -26.60 6.76
C ALA A 129 2.96 -25.09 6.46
N GLU A 130 3.64 -24.71 5.38
CA GLU A 130 3.79 -23.33 4.92
C GLU A 130 3.50 -23.21 3.41
N VAL A 131 3.19 -22.01 2.93
CA VAL A 131 3.18 -21.66 1.50
C VAL A 131 4.49 -20.96 1.15
N HIS A 132 5.20 -21.50 0.17
CA HIS A 132 6.43 -20.93 -0.37
C HIS A 132 6.20 -20.31 -1.75
N GLN A 133 7.07 -19.37 -2.14
CA GLN A 133 7.10 -18.74 -3.45
C GLN A 133 5.75 -18.10 -3.88
N PHE A 134 5.03 -17.52 -2.93
CA PHE A 134 3.72 -16.89 -3.16
C PHE A 134 3.77 -15.80 -4.23
N GLY A 135 2.77 -15.78 -5.11
CA GLY A 135 2.69 -14.85 -6.25
C GLY A 135 3.56 -15.23 -7.45
N THR A 136 4.31 -16.33 -7.40
CA THR A 136 5.16 -16.80 -8.50
C THR A 136 4.60 -18.08 -9.17
N PRO A 137 5.09 -18.46 -10.38
CA PRO A 137 4.77 -19.76 -10.98
C PRO A 137 5.18 -20.99 -10.15
N HIS A 138 6.06 -20.83 -9.16
CA HIS A 138 6.53 -21.90 -8.28
C HIS A 138 5.78 -21.97 -6.94
N GLN A 139 4.68 -21.23 -6.77
CA GLN A 139 3.88 -21.23 -5.55
C GLN A 139 3.38 -22.63 -5.17
N HIS A 140 3.69 -23.07 -3.95
CA HIS A 140 3.31 -24.39 -3.44
C HIS A 140 3.14 -24.40 -1.91
N VAL A 141 2.37 -25.37 -1.40
CA VAL A 141 2.39 -25.75 0.01
C VAL A 141 3.60 -26.68 0.23
N ALA A 142 4.48 -26.34 1.16
CA ALA A 142 5.60 -27.17 1.58
C ALA A 142 5.26 -27.94 2.86
N VAL A 143 5.61 -29.22 2.88
CA VAL A 143 5.50 -30.12 4.03
C VAL A 143 6.82 -30.88 4.17
N ALA A 144 7.38 -30.93 5.38
CA ALA A 144 8.63 -31.62 5.67
C ALA A 144 8.49 -32.53 6.90
N SER A 145 9.23 -33.65 6.91
CA SER A 145 9.39 -34.52 8.08
C SER A 145 10.81 -35.10 8.11
N SER A 146 11.42 -35.19 9.30
CA SER A 146 12.63 -35.98 9.51
C SER A 146 12.43 -37.41 9.02
N VAL A 147 13.41 -37.94 8.29
CA VAL A 147 13.58 -39.37 8.03
C VAL A 147 14.48 -39.92 9.14
N ARG A 148 13.99 -40.95 9.84
CA ARG A 148 14.68 -41.56 10.99
C ARG A 148 14.84 -43.05 10.80
N ASP A 149 15.97 -43.59 11.27
CA ASP A 149 16.22 -45.03 11.28
C ASP A 149 15.53 -45.74 12.48
N GLN A 150 15.74 -47.04 12.61
CA GLN A 150 15.20 -47.83 13.73
C GLN A 150 15.77 -47.44 15.11
N LEU A 151 16.91 -46.74 15.16
CA LEU A 151 17.53 -46.23 16.39
C LEU A 151 16.99 -44.83 16.76
N GLY A 152 16.29 -44.17 15.84
CA GLY A 152 15.73 -42.82 15.99
C GLY A 152 16.63 -41.70 15.47
N GLU A 153 17.80 -42.04 14.93
CA GLU A 153 18.78 -41.10 14.37
C GLU A 153 18.24 -40.46 13.10
N VAL A 154 18.47 -39.16 12.92
CA VAL A 154 18.02 -38.43 11.72
C VAL A 154 18.98 -38.69 10.57
N LYS A 155 18.46 -39.27 9.48
CA LYS A 155 19.23 -39.52 8.25
C LYS A 155 19.08 -38.42 7.21
N GLY A 156 18.02 -37.62 7.32
CA GLY A 156 17.72 -36.49 6.45
C GLY A 156 16.24 -36.11 6.51
N VAL A 157 15.70 -35.58 5.41
CA VAL A 157 14.35 -35.00 5.37
C VAL A 157 13.58 -35.46 4.13
N LEU A 158 12.32 -35.84 4.33
CA LEU A 158 11.34 -36.01 3.26
C LEU A 158 10.56 -34.70 3.10
N HIS A 159 10.77 -34.01 1.97
CA HIS A 159 10.10 -32.75 1.62
C HIS A 159 9.11 -32.97 0.47
N VAL A 160 7.88 -32.50 0.64
CA VAL A 160 6.81 -32.60 -0.35
C VAL A 160 6.23 -31.22 -0.66
N ALA A 161 6.05 -30.95 -1.95
CA ALA A 161 5.37 -29.77 -2.46
C ALA A 161 3.98 -30.14 -3.01
N TYR A 162 2.92 -29.49 -2.53
CA TYR A 162 1.53 -29.65 -2.98
C TYR A 162 1.00 -28.36 -3.64
N PRO A 163 -0.01 -28.44 -4.53
CA PRO A 163 -0.60 -27.26 -5.16
C PRO A 163 -1.44 -26.43 -4.19
N THR A 164 -1.29 -25.10 -4.20
CA THR A 164 -2.17 -24.19 -3.42
C THR A 164 -3.59 -24.06 -4.02
N GLN A 165 -3.83 -24.58 -5.22
CA GLN A 165 -5.08 -24.39 -5.97
C GLN A 165 -6.30 -25.08 -5.33
N GLU A 166 -6.10 -26.06 -4.45
CA GLU A 166 -7.19 -26.69 -3.67
C GLU A 166 -7.83 -25.72 -2.68
N PHE A 167 -7.00 -24.90 -2.03
CA PHE A 167 -7.43 -23.90 -1.05
C PHE A 167 -8.23 -22.79 -1.74
N GLN A 168 -7.79 -22.35 -2.92
CA GLN A 168 -8.54 -21.42 -3.75
C GLN A 168 -9.91 -22.02 -4.14
N ARG A 169 -9.96 -23.28 -4.58
CA ARG A 169 -11.22 -23.99 -4.88
C ARG A 169 -12.19 -24.05 -3.69
N LEU A 170 -11.70 -24.21 -2.46
CA LEU A 170 -12.54 -24.20 -1.26
C LEU A 170 -13.16 -22.82 -0.96
N LEU A 171 -12.41 -21.73 -1.19
CA LEU A 171 -12.93 -20.36 -1.08
C LEU A 171 -13.84 -19.96 -2.26
N ASP A 172 -13.54 -20.45 -3.46
CA ASP A 172 -14.34 -20.21 -4.67
C ASP A 172 -15.70 -20.91 -4.59
N GLY A 173 -15.74 -22.12 -4.02
CA GLY A 173 -16.97 -22.87 -3.76
C GLY A 173 -17.92 -22.24 -2.72
N LEU A 174 -17.47 -21.22 -1.99
CA LEU A 174 -18.37 -20.39 -1.17
C LEU A 174 -19.29 -19.56 -2.07
N GLY A 175 -20.58 -19.54 -1.75
CA GLY A 175 -21.56 -18.66 -2.39
C GLY A 175 -21.34 -17.17 -2.06
N SER A 176 -22.36 -16.35 -2.30
CA SER A 176 -22.32 -14.93 -1.94
C SER A 176 -22.15 -14.76 -0.43
N LEU A 177 -21.05 -14.10 -0.03
CA LEU A 177 -20.71 -13.86 1.36
C LEU A 177 -21.09 -12.43 1.77
N SER A 178 -21.92 -12.28 2.80
CA SER A 178 -22.24 -10.97 3.41
C SER A 178 -21.14 -10.53 4.39
N GLY A 179 -19.92 -10.34 3.88
CA GLY A 179 -18.73 -10.03 4.66
C GLY A 179 -17.44 -10.27 3.85
N ARG A 180 -16.35 -10.58 4.54
CA ARG A 180 -15.06 -10.99 3.94
C ARG A 180 -14.43 -12.11 4.77
N ILE A 181 -13.80 -13.07 4.09
CA ILE A 181 -12.95 -14.10 4.66
C ILE A 181 -11.61 -14.09 3.93
N GLU A 182 -10.51 -14.22 4.66
CA GLU A 182 -9.15 -14.34 4.14
C GLU A 182 -8.45 -15.56 4.72
N TRP A 183 -7.76 -16.31 3.87
CA TRP A 183 -6.74 -17.26 4.28
C TRP A 183 -5.40 -16.56 4.31
N GLN A 184 -4.73 -16.61 5.45
CA GLN A 184 -3.49 -15.87 5.71
C GLN A 184 -2.40 -16.78 6.27
N GLN A 185 -1.14 -16.49 5.93
CA GLN A 185 0.05 -17.06 6.54
C GLN A 185 0.67 -16.08 7.53
N VAL A 186 0.94 -16.54 8.75
CA VAL A 186 1.45 -15.70 9.85
C VAL A 186 2.90 -16.08 10.14
N ILE A 187 3.81 -15.13 9.95
CA ILE A 187 5.22 -15.26 10.32
C ILE A 187 5.48 -14.29 11.48
N PRO A 188 6.09 -14.73 12.60
CA PRO A 188 6.40 -13.86 13.74
C PRO A 188 7.17 -12.60 13.30
N GLY A 189 6.74 -11.43 13.78
CA GLY A 189 7.35 -10.15 13.46
C GLY A 189 7.02 -9.56 12.07
N LYS A 190 6.19 -10.24 11.25
CA LYS A 190 5.75 -9.73 9.93
C LYS A 190 4.23 -9.57 9.86
N PRO A 191 3.71 -8.65 9.01
CA PRO A 191 2.28 -8.59 8.74
C PRO A 191 1.78 -9.90 8.11
N PRO A 192 0.56 -10.38 8.40
CA PRO A 192 0.03 -11.60 7.82
C PRO A 192 -0.02 -11.53 6.28
N LEU A 193 0.54 -12.54 5.62
CA LEU A 193 0.51 -12.66 4.17
C LEU A 193 -0.84 -13.21 3.72
N MET A 194 -1.63 -12.41 3.00
CA MET A 194 -2.91 -12.83 2.43
C MET A 194 -2.69 -13.79 1.26
N LEU A 195 -3.05 -15.06 1.44
CA LEU A 195 -2.89 -16.11 0.44
C LEU A 195 -4.08 -16.16 -0.54
N ALA A 196 -5.29 -15.98 -0.02
CA ALA A 196 -6.53 -15.92 -0.80
C ALA A 196 -7.65 -15.21 -0.02
N ALA A 197 -8.62 -14.65 -0.72
CA ALA A 197 -9.73 -13.90 -0.12
C ALA A 197 -11.06 -14.11 -0.85
N LYS A 198 -12.17 -14.01 -0.11
CA LYS A 198 -13.54 -14.05 -0.65
C LYS A 198 -14.42 -13.03 0.07
N GLY A 199 -15.09 -12.16 -0.67
CA GLY A 199 -16.02 -11.14 -0.13
C GLY A 199 -15.71 -9.71 -0.55
N GLY A 200 -16.34 -8.74 0.10
CA GLY A 200 -16.25 -7.32 -0.25
C GLY A 200 -14.89 -6.69 0.07
N THR A 201 -14.41 -5.76 -0.77
CA THR A 201 -13.10 -5.11 -0.58
C THR A 201 -13.09 -4.02 0.50
N ALA A 202 -14.25 -3.42 0.79
CA ALA A 202 -14.36 -2.26 1.68
C ALA A 202 -14.08 -2.53 3.17
N THR A 203 -14.10 -3.80 3.62
CA THR A 203 -13.98 -4.15 5.05
C THR A 203 -12.55 -4.36 5.55
N SER A 204 -11.56 -4.58 4.67
CA SER A 204 -10.19 -4.97 5.08
C SER A 204 -9.27 -3.83 5.54
N LYS A 205 -9.80 -2.62 5.77
CA LYS A 205 -9.05 -1.50 6.38
C LYS A 205 -9.12 -1.47 7.91
N SER A 206 -9.82 -2.43 8.52
CA SER A 206 -10.02 -2.56 9.97
C SER A 206 -9.52 -3.92 10.47
N GLN A 207 -9.25 -4.04 11.78
CA GLN A 207 -8.95 -5.33 12.40
C GLN A 207 -10.07 -6.35 12.12
N PRO A 208 -9.76 -7.63 11.94
CA PRO A 208 -10.76 -8.67 11.73
C PRO A 208 -11.67 -8.84 12.94
N ASP A 209 -12.93 -9.23 12.69
CA ASP A 209 -13.91 -9.57 13.73
C ASP A 209 -13.53 -10.84 14.51
N GLY A 210 -12.64 -11.66 13.93
CA GLY A 210 -12.01 -12.80 14.57
C GLY A 210 -10.99 -13.48 13.65
N VAL A 211 -10.13 -14.28 14.26
CA VAL A 211 -9.13 -15.12 13.58
C VAL A 211 -9.22 -16.55 14.09
N ILE A 212 -9.02 -17.53 13.21
CA ILE A 212 -9.10 -18.95 13.54
C ILE A 212 -7.85 -19.64 12.97
N SER A 213 -6.98 -20.14 13.84
CA SER A 213 -5.77 -20.87 13.44
C SER A 213 -6.10 -22.20 12.75
N ILE A 214 -5.28 -22.59 11.77
CA ILE A 214 -5.39 -23.86 11.05
C ILE A 214 -4.36 -24.84 11.61
N ALA A 215 -4.82 -25.91 12.26
CA ALA A 215 -3.94 -26.83 12.98
C ALA A 215 -3.02 -27.60 12.02
N GLY A 216 -1.74 -27.72 12.38
CA GLY A 216 -0.71 -28.33 11.52
C GLY A 216 -0.11 -27.37 10.46
N SER A 217 -0.34 -26.07 10.59
CA SER A 217 0.20 -25.03 9.69
C SER A 217 0.47 -23.73 10.43
N ILE A 218 1.22 -22.81 9.82
CA ILE A 218 1.37 -21.41 10.28
C ILE A 218 0.25 -20.50 9.74
N TRP A 219 -0.90 -21.06 9.39
CA TRP A 219 -2.00 -20.35 8.75
C TRP A 219 -3.15 -20.02 9.69
N GLN A 220 -3.92 -19.00 9.30
CA GLN A 220 -5.18 -18.64 9.94
C GLN A 220 -6.24 -18.27 8.90
N ILE A 221 -7.51 -18.37 9.30
CA ILE A 221 -8.63 -17.73 8.63
C ILE A 221 -8.98 -16.46 9.41
N ALA A 222 -8.83 -15.30 8.77
CA ALA A 222 -9.32 -14.02 9.27
C ALA A 222 -10.69 -13.71 8.65
N TYR A 223 -11.60 -13.12 9.41
CA TYR A 223 -12.94 -12.80 8.90
C TYR A 223 -13.48 -11.45 9.39
N TRP A 224 -14.35 -10.86 8.57
CA TRP A 224 -15.06 -9.61 8.83
C TRP A 224 -16.53 -9.82 8.47
N GLY A 225 -17.45 -9.48 9.38
CA GLY A 225 -18.85 -9.29 9.03
C GLY A 225 -19.02 -8.12 8.04
N SER A 226 -20.18 -8.03 7.40
CA SER A 226 -20.50 -6.82 6.65
C SER A 226 -20.60 -5.64 7.61
N VAL A 227 -19.67 -4.69 7.52
CA VAL A 227 -19.92 -3.34 8.01
C VAL A 227 -21.09 -2.81 7.20
N GLY A 228 -22.13 -2.30 7.86
CA GLY A 228 -23.27 -1.69 7.19
C GLY A 228 -22.79 -0.56 6.28
N THR A 229 -22.85 -0.76 4.97
CA THR A 229 -22.57 0.32 4.02
C THR A 229 -23.54 1.47 4.26
N VAL A 230 -23.04 2.70 4.14
CA VAL A 230 -23.78 3.96 4.28
C VAL A 230 -25.23 3.80 3.79
N LEU A 231 -26.17 4.04 4.71
CA LEU A 231 -27.63 3.99 4.56
C LEU A 231 -28.08 3.98 3.09
N ASP A 232 -28.46 2.80 2.57
CA ASP A 232 -29.04 2.69 1.23
C ASP A 232 -30.25 3.64 1.14
N PRO A 233 -30.21 4.68 0.28
CA PRO A 233 -31.28 5.68 0.20
C PRO A 233 -32.64 5.07 -0.12
N VAL A 234 -32.66 3.93 -0.83
CA VAL A 234 -33.89 3.21 -1.19
C VAL A 234 -34.47 2.50 0.03
N ALA A 235 -33.64 1.79 0.80
CA ALA A 235 -34.04 1.15 2.05
C ALA A 235 -34.51 2.19 3.09
N LEU A 236 -33.81 3.32 3.19
CA LEU A 236 -34.20 4.42 4.08
C LEU A 236 -35.53 5.04 3.65
N GLY A 237 -35.71 5.29 2.34
CA GLY A 237 -36.94 5.84 1.78
C GLY A 237 -38.17 4.93 1.99
N MET A 238 -38.02 3.62 1.75
CA MET A 238 -39.10 2.64 1.96
C MET A 238 -39.52 2.53 3.43
N GLN A 239 -38.57 2.62 4.38
CA GLN A 239 -38.89 2.54 5.80
C GLN A 239 -39.34 3.88 6.41
N ALA A 240 -38.92 5.02 5.87
CA ALA A 240 -39.34 6.35 6.33
C ALA A 240 -40.70 6.80 5.77
N ALA A 241 -41.15 6.24 4.65
CA ALA A 241 -42.41 6.59 4.00
C ALA A 241 -43.65 6.55 4.94
N PRO A 242 -43.85 5.55 5.82
CA PRO A 242 -44.99 5.54 6.75
C PRO A 242 -44.96 6.69 7.76
N ALA A 243 -43.77 7.08 8.23
CA ALA A 243 -43.60 8.21 9.15
C ALA A 243 -43.86 9.55 8.44
N ALA A 244 -43.40 9.71 7.20
CA ALA A 244 -43.70 10.88 6.37
C ALA A 244 -45.21 11.00 6.06
N ILE A 245 -45.89 9.88 5.78
CA ILE A 245 -47.35 9.84 5.58
C ILE A 245 -48.09 10.24 6.87
N LEU A 246 -47.70 9.72 8.03
CA LEU A 246 -48.29 10.10 9.32
C LEU A 246 -48.07 11.58 9.65
N PHE A 247 -46.88 12.13 9.34
CA PHE A 247 -46.59 13.55 9.50
C PHE A 247 -47.45 14.42 8.57
N LEU A 248 -47.61 14.03 7.29
CA LEU A 248 -48.49 14.70 6.33
C LEU A 248 -49.96 14.67 6.78
N LEU A 249 -50.46 13.53 7.25
CA LEU A 249 -51.82 13.41 7.78
C LEU A 249 -52.03 14.28 9.02
N ALA A 250 -51.05 14.33 9.94
CA ALA A 250 -51.09 15.21 11.10
C ALA A 250 -51.07 16.69 10.70
N ALA A 251 -50.25 17.07 9.72
CA ALA A 251 -50.16 18.44 9.19
C ALA A 251 -51.47 18.87 8.51
N VAL A 252 -52.07 18.02 7.66
CA VAL A 252 -53.37 18.26 7.03
C VAL A 252 -54.47 18.43 8.08
N LEU A 253 -54.50 17.57 9.11
CA LEU A 253 -55.46 17.69 10.21
C LEU A 253 -55.28 19.02 10.98
N LEU A 254 -54.05 19.42 11.25
CA LEU A 254 -53.71 20.71 11.88
C LEU A 254 -54.16 21.89 11.00
N MET A 255 -53.96 21.80 9.68
CA MET A 255 -54.37 22.82 8.72
C MET A 255 -55.91 22.94 8.67
N MET A 256 -56.63 21.82 8.64
CA MET A 256 -58.10 21.79 8.71
C MET A 256 -58.64 22.36 10.02
N LEU A 257 -58.00 22.04 11.17
CA LEU A 257 -58.37 22.59 12.48
C LEU A 257 -58.11 24.10 12.55
N SER A 258 -56.95 24.58 12.07
CA SER A 258 -56.64 26.01 12.01
C SER A 258 -57.59 26.77 11.07
N GLY A 259 -57.97 26.18 9.93
CA GLY A 259 -58.95 26.74 9.00
C GLY A 259 -60.35 26.85 9.60
N ARG A 260 -60.78 25.82 10.36
CA ARG A 260 -62.02 25.86 11.15
C ARG A 260 -61.98 26.96 12.22
N MET A 261 -60.89 27.05 12.98
CA MET A 261 -60.72 28.07 14.02
C MET A 261 -60.68 29.50 13.43
N THR A 262 -59.99 29.70 12.31
CA THR A 262 -59.94 30.98 11.57
C THR A 262 -61.32 31.36 11.03
N LYS A 263 -62.11 30.38 10.58
CA LYS A 263 -63.49 30.62 10.12
C LYS A 263 -64.41 30.97 11.29
N ALA A 264 -64.28 30.29 12.44
CA ALA A 264 -65.00 30.63 13.67
C ALA A 264 -64.65 32.06 14.14
N LEU A 265 -63.35 32.40 14.23
CA LEU A 265 -62.87 33.76 14.54
C LEU A 265 -63.48 34.83 13.62
N LYS A 266 -63.52 34.60 12.31
CA LYS A 266 -64.13 35.55 11.36
C LYS A 266 -65.65 35.69 11.52
N MET A 267 -66.33 34.60 11.89
CA MET A 267 -67.78 34.63 12.15
C MET A 267 -68.07 35.33 13.48
N ASP A 268 -67.35 35.02 14.55
CA ASP A 268 -67.47 35.71 15.84
C ASP A 268 -67.08 37.19 15.74
N GLN A 269 -66.07 37.55 14.94
CA GLN A 269 -65.74 38.95 14.63
C GLN A 269 -66.88 39.67 13.91
N ALA A 270 -67.52 39.02 12.92
CA ALA A 270 -68.68 39.60 12.23
C ALA A 270 -69.88 39.79 13.18
N SER A 271 -70.10 38.84 14.09
CA SER A 271 -71.11 38.94 15.13
C SER A 271 -70.81 40.07 16.13
N ILE A 272 -69.56 40.21 16.59
CA ILE A 272 -69.12 41.35 17.43
C ILE A 272 -69.33 42.68 16.70
N LEU A 273 -68.94 42.79 15.42
CA LEU A 273 -69.19 44.00 14.63
C LEU A 273 -70.68 44.31 14.52
N SER A 274 -71.55 43.29 14.40
CA SER A 274 -73.01 43.49 14.39
C SER A 274 -73.58 43.93 15.75
N LEU A 275 -72.97 43.53 16.86
CA LEU A 275 -73.32 44.00 18.21
C LEU A 275 -72.86 45.45 18.42
N VAL A 276 -71.66 45.81 17.95
CA VAL A 276 -71.17 47.20 17.95
C VAL A 276 -72.03 48.10 17.06
N GLU A 277 -72.45 47.63 15.88
CA GLU A 277 -73.41 48.36 15.03
C GLU A 277 -74.77 48.53 15.73
N ALA A 278 -75.26 47.49 16.44
CA ALA A 278 -76.49 47.56 17.21
C ALA A 278 -76.40 48.58 18.37
N LEU A 279 -75.24 48.69 19.03
CA LEU A 279 -74.93 49.72 20.04
C LEU A 279 -75.02 51.13 19.43
N VAL A 280 -74.30 51.37 18.33
CA VAL A 280 -74.20 52.69 17.68
C VAL A 280 -75.52 53.14 17.05
N VAL A 281 -76.30 52.22 16.48
CA VAL A 281 -77.58 52.51 15.81
C VAL A 281 -78.79 52.38 16.75
N GLY A 282 -78.59 51.94 18.00
CA GLY A 282 -79.64 51.83 19.02
C GLY A 282 -80.69 50.74 18.72
N ARG A 283 -80.29 49.66 18.05
CA ARG A 283 -81.16 48.50 17.72
C ARG A 283 -81.12 47.45 18.86
N PRO A 284 -82.17 46.64 19.04
CA PRO A 284 -82.10 45.53 20.00
C PRO A 284 -81.04 44.51 19.53
N PRO A 285 -80.16 44.02 20.43
CA PRO A 285 -79.22 42.97 20.07
C PRO A 285 -80.00 41.69 19.76
N LYS A 286 -79.62 41.00 18.68
CA LYS A 286 -80.05 39.61 18.47
C LYS A 286 -79.14 38.73 19.32
N SER A 287 -79.72 37.94 20.22
CA SER A 287 -78.92 37.07 21.06
C SER A 287 -78.15 36.06 20.21
N GLN A 288 -76.83 36.02 20.39
CA GLN A 288 -75.91 35.14 19.67
C GLN A 288 -74.88 34.59 20.64
N SER A 289 -74.73 33.27 20.66
CA SER A 289 -73.61 32.61 21.33
C SER A 289 -72.37 32.67 20.44
N ALA A 290 -71.20 32.94 21.03
CA ALA A 290 -69.93 32.84 20.32
C ALA A 290 -69.66 31.38 19.92
N LEU A 291 -69.10 31.16 18.73
CA LEU A 291 -68.65 29.84 18.28
C LEU A 291 -67.40 29.39 19.02
N LEU A 292 -66.59 30.34 19.50
CA LEU A 292 -65.50 30.12 20.44
C LEU A 292 -65.98 30.44 21.86
N SER A 293 -66.01 29.42 22.73
CA SER A 293 -66.45 29.51 24.13
C SER A 293 -65.82 30.67 24.90
N ASP A 294 -64.55 30.94 24.61
CA ASP A 294 -63.72 31.89 25.35
C ASP A 294 -64.09 33.35 25.02
N LEU A 295 -64.81 33.58 23.92
CA LEU A 295 -65.35 34.89 23.55
C LEU A 295 -66.75 35.15 24.15
N GLN A 296 -67.44 34.12 24.65
CA GLN A 296 -68.79 34.25 25.21
C GLN A 296 -68.92 35.34 26.30
N PRO A 297 -67.99 35.47 27.28
CA PRO A 297 -68.09 36.53 28.28
C PRO A 297 -68.03 37.94 27.67
N THR A 298 -67.35 38.09 26.52
CA THR A 298 -67.25 39.38 25.81
C THR A 298 -68.56 39.71 25.09
N PHE A 299 -69.24 38.71 24.53
CA PHE A 299 -70.58 38.85 23.97
C PHE A 299 -71.59 39.21 25.06
N ASP A 300 -71.55 38.54 26.20
CA ASP A 300 -72.46 38.79 27.34
C ASP A 300 -72.30 40.22 27.88
N VAL A 301 -71.05 40.70 28.03
CA VAL A 301 -70.76 42.09 28.45
C VAL A 301 -71.22 43.11 27.41
N MET A 302 -71.02 42.85 26.10
CA MET A 302 -71.52 43.75 25.05
C MET A 302 -73.04 43.77 25.01
N GLU A 303 -73.73 42.64 25.13
CA GLU A 303 -75.20 42.61 25.23
C GLU A 303 -75.71 43.39 26.45
N HIS A 304 -75.04 43.28 27.60
CA HIS A 304 -75.37 44.05 28.79
C HIS A 304 -75.20 45.57 28.55
N GLN A 305 -74.06 45.98 28.01
CA GLN A 305 -73.80 47.39 27.69
C GLN A 305 -74.76 47.95 26.64
N ILE A 306 -75.19 47.16 25.64
CA ILE A 306 -76.22 47.59 24.68
C ILE A 306 -77.57 47.83 25.38
N ARG A 307 -77.93 47.01 26.38
CA ARG A 307 -79.17 47.20 27.16
C ARG A 307 -79.10 48.46 28.03
N GLU A 308 -77.98 48.72 28.71
CA GLU A 308 -77.76 49.97 29.46
C GLU A 308 -77.66 51.21 28.57
N TYR A 309 -76.98 51.11 27.42
CA TYR A 309 -76.85 52.25 26.52
C TYR A 309 -78.22 52.62 25.92
N ARG A 310 -79.11 51.65 25.68
CA ARG A 310 -80.50 51.91 25.28
C ARG A 310 -81.38 52.45 26.42
N SER A 311 -81.21 52.02 27.67
CA SER A 311 -81.94 52.65 28.79
C SER A 311 -81.55 54.11 28.98
N ASN A 312 -80.27 54.45 28.73
CA ASN A 312 -79.77 55.83 28.75
C ASN A 312 -80.12 56.64 27.48
N GLN A 313 -80.09 56.06 26.28
CA GLN A 313 -80.46 56.75 25.03
C GLN A 313 -81.97 56.88 24.81
N ALA A 314 -82.82 56.14 25.52
CA ALA A 314 -84.27 56.35 25.48
C ALA A 314 -84.70 57.78 25.88
N GLY A 315 -83.80 58.58 26.48
CA GLY A 315 -84.02 60.00 26.75
C GLY A 315 -83.62 60.99 25.64
N LYS A 316 -82.79 60.63 24.65
CA LYS A 316 -82.24 61.57 23.64
C LYS A 316 -81.89 60.86 22.33
N GLY A 317 -82.49 61.26 21.20
CA GLY A 317 -82.33 60.56 19.91
C GLY A 317 -81.97 61.41 18.69
N ALA A 318 -81.83 60.68 17.57
CA ALA A 318 -81.98 61.08 16.15
C ALA A 318 -80.74 61.41 15.26
N SER A 319 -80.75 60.76 14.07
CA SER A 319 -80.00 60.98 12.79
C SER A 319 -78.48 60.71 12.72
N ARG A 320 -77.92 59.78 11.90
CA ARG A 320 -77.99 59.54 10.41
C ARG A 320 -77.18 60.55 9.57
N THR A 321 -76.34 60.21 8.55
CA THR A 321 -75.84 58.91 8.00
C THR A 321 -74.53 59.07 7.18
N ALA A 322 -73.84 57.94 6.96
CA ALA A 322 -72.64 57.60 6.15
C ALA A 322 -72.39 58.19 4.74
N ALA A 323 -71.11 58.13 4.26
CA ALA A 323 -70.66 57.43 3.03
C ALA A 323 -69.11 57.46 2.83
N THR A 324 -68.57 56.60 1.95
CA THR A 324 -67.14 56.17 1.82
C THR A 324 -66.40 56.62 0.54
N THR A 325 -65.06 56.50 0.52
CA THR A 325 -64.16 56.67 -0.64
C THR A 325 -63.35 55.40 -0.98
N GLY A 326 -62.89 55.26 -2.24
CA GLY A 326 -62.17 54.08 -2.78
C GLY A 326 -60.72 54.35 -3.25
N GLN A 327 -60.02 53.29 -3.69
CA GLN A 327 -58.56 53.21 -3.91
C GLN A 327 -58.11 53.05 -5.39
N ALA A 328 -56.77 52.89 -5.57
CA ALA A 328 -56.01 52.25 -6.65
C ALA A 328 -55.53 53.15 -7.82
N GLU A 329 -54.39 52.94 -8.51
CA GLU A 329 -53.15 52.10 -8.34
C GLU A 329 -52.09 52.59 -9.38
N MET A 330 -50.78 52.27 -9.26
CA MET A 330 -49.81 52.34 -10.38
C MET A 330 -48.44 51.64 -10.16
N GLY A 331 -47.76 51.31 -11.27
CA GLY A 331 -46.41 50.69 -11.43
C GLY A 331 -46.00 50.65 -12.93
N ILE A 332 -44.86 50.14 -13.44
CA ILE A 332 -43.64 49.44 -12.95
C ILE A 332 -42.48 49.72 -13.95
N SER A 333 -41.20 49.68 -13.54
CA SER A 333 -39.98 49.58 -14.41
C SER A 333 -38.83 48.95 -13.57
N VAL A 334 -38.05 47.92 -13.97
CA VAL A 334 -37.08 47.71 -15.10
C VAL A 334 -35.79 48.57 -14.87
N GLU A 335 -34.52 48.12 -14.91
CA GLU A 335 -33.80 47.13 -15.77
C GLU A 335 -32.49 46.51 -15.14
N GLU A 336 -31.64 45.84 -15.94
CA GLU A 336 -30.46 44.98 -15.58
C GLU A 336 -29.05 45.62 -15.74
N GLY A 337 -27.97 44.89 -15.39
CA GLY A 337 -26.66 45.00 -16.08
C GLY A 337 -25.36 44.93 -15.25
N LEU A 338 -24.44 44.01 -15.58
CA LEU A 338 -23.08 43.84 -14.99
C LEU A 338 -22.10 43.19 -15.99
N PRO A 339 -20.83 43.63 -16.14
CA PRO A 339 -19.85 43.00 -17.03
C PRO A 339 -18.66 42.30 -16.30
N THR A 340 -18.05 41.33 -16.98
CA THR A 340 -16.83 40.60 -16.60
C THR A 340 -15.57 41.14 -17.33
N LEU A 341 -14.39 40.76 -16.84
CA LEU A 341 -13.08 41.09 -17.45
C LEU A 341 -12.24 39.81 -17.66
N GLU A 342 -11.65 39.69 -18.84
CA GLU A 342 -10.59 38.72 -19.18
C GLU A 342 -9.23 39.41 -19.16
N THR A 343 -8.15 38.65 -18.94
CA THR A 343 -6.77 39.09 -19.22
C THR A 343 -5.98 37.97 -19.90
N ALA A 344 -5.12 38.37 -20.84
CA ALA A 344 -4.41 37.46 -21.74
C ALA A 344 -3.08 36.94 -21.16
N HIS A 345 -2.55 35.89 -21.79
CA HIS A 345 -1.14 35.52 -21.72
C HIS A 345 -0.63 35.29 -23.15
N GLU A 346 0.53 35.88 -23.47
CA GLU A 346 1.21 35.66 -24.74
C GLU A 346 2.03 34.36 -24.68
N ALA A 347 2.01 33.60 -25.77
CA ALA A 347 2.71 32.32 -25.86
C ALA A 347 4.10 32.49 -26.50
N THR A 348 5.15 32.28 -25.72
CA THR A 348 6.51 32.09 -26.23
C THR A 348 6.58 30.74 -26.97
N ALA A 349 7.34 30.66 -28.06
CA ALA A 349 7.43 29.44 -28.87
C ALA A 349 8.05 28.27 -28.07
N LEU A 350 7.28 27.20 -27.89
CA LEU A 350 7.71 26.00 -27.17
C LEU A 350 8.83 25.26 -27.92
N ALA A 351 9.89 24.95 -27.20
CA ALA A 351 10.84 23.91 -27.60
C ALA A 351 10.11 22.55 -27.71
N PRO A 352 10.61 21.58 -28.51
CA PRO A 352 10.03 20.25 -28.57
C PRO A 352 10.03 19.61 -27.18
N LYS A 353 8.84 19.27 -26.66
CA LYS A 353 8.71 18.59 -25.35
C LYS A 353 9.33 17.19 -25.44
N VAL A 354 10.38 16.96 -24.68
CA VAL A 354 11.03 15.65 -24.53
C VAL A 354 10.03 14.70 -23.86
N ASP A 355 9.72 13.58 -24.52
CA ASP A 355 8.80 12.56 -24.00
C ASP A 355 9.58 11.55 -23.14
N ILE A 356 9.29 11.49 -21.83
CA ILE A 356 9.94 10.54 -20.92
C ILE A 356 9.04 9.31 -20.73
N SER A 357 9.54 8.14 -21.10
CA SER A 357 8.80 6.89 -20.89
C SER A 357 8.59 6.61 -19.40
N ALA A 358 7.33 6.50 -18.96
CA ALA A 358 6.98 6.17 -17.57
C ALA A 358 7.62 4.87 -17.05
N THR A 359 8.08 3.98 -17.94
CA THR A 359 8.67 2.68 -17.59
C THR A 359 10.09 2.78 -17.00
N ILE A 360 10.79 3.90 -17.17
CA ILE A 360 12.15 4.06 -16.60
C ILE A 360 12.11 4.33 -15.09
N PHE A 361 11.01 4.86 -14.55
CA PHE A 361 10.84 5.17 -13.12
C PHE A 361 10.45 3.91 -12.35
N ARG A 362 11.41 3.30 -11.66
CA ARG A 362 11.21 2.05 -10.90
C ARG A 362 10.93 2.34 -9.43
N ALA A 363 10.94 1.30 -8.60
CA ALA A 363 10.62 1.41 -7.17
C ALA A 363 11.75 2.03 -6.31
N TYR A 364 13.00 1.96 -6.79
CA TYR A 364 14.21 2.34 -6.02
C TYR A 364 15.22 3.17 -6.84
N ASP A 365 15.15 3.10 -8.17
CA ASP A 365 16.04 3.78 -9.10
C ASP A 365 15.27 4.24 -10.36
N ILE A 366 15.95 4.98 -11.23
CA ILE A 366 15.52 5.21 -12.61
C ILE A 366 16.46 4.42 -13.52
N ARG A 367 15.95 3.59 -14.44
CA ARG A 367 16.80 2.74 -15.30
C ARG A 367 16.18 2.43 -16.65
N GLY A 368 16.90 2.75 -17.73
CA GLY A 368 16.46 2.60 -19.13
C GLY A 368 17.58 2.10 -20.06
N VAL A 369 17.22 1.90 -21.34
CA VAL A 369 18.16 1.53 -22.41
C VAL A 369 18.65 2.80 -23.10
N VAL A 370 19.97 2.93 -23.22
CA VAL A 370 20.60 4.15 -23.72
C VAL A 370 20.35 4.31 -25.22
N GLY A 371 19.85 5.48 -25.62
CA GLY A 371 19.46 5.77 -27.01
C GLY A 371 18.06 5.28 -27.40
N GLU A 372 17.36 4.54 -26.54
CA GLU A 372 15.95 4.16 -26.73
C GLU A 372 15.03 4.86 -25.72
N THR A 373 15.26 4.65 -24.43
CA THR A 373 14.42 5.16 -23.32
C THR A 373 15.20 6.05 -22.35
N PHE A 374 16.52 6.15 -22.52
CA PHE A 374 17.42 6.96 -21.71
C PHE A 374 18.39 7.71 -22.65
N SER A 375 18.23 9.01 -22.79
CA SER A 375 19.07 9.88 -23.62
C SER A 375 19.58 11.07 -22.80
N GLU A 376 20.55 11.81 -23.33
CA GLU A 376 21.05 13.06 -22.74
C GLU A 376 19.91 14.04 -22.47
N ASP A 377 18.99 14.25 -23.42
CA ASP A 377 17.83 15.13 -23.25
C ASP A 377 16.92 14.68 -22.08
N VAL A 378 16.70 13.37 -21.95
CA VAL A 378 15.94 12.78 -20.83
C VAL A 378 16.69 12.99 -19.51
N VAL A 379 18.01 12.80 -19.49
CA VAL A 379 18.82 12.92 -18.27
C VAL A 379 19.01 14.38 -17.83
N ALA A 380 19.10 15.33 -18.76
CA ALA A 380 19.06 16.76 -18.45
C ALA A 380 17.71 17.16 -17.84
N LEU A 381 16.61 16.68 -18.40
CA LEU A 381 15.26 16.94 -17.88
C LEU A 381 15.03 16.27 -16.50
N LEU A 382 15.57 15.06 -16.29
CA LEU A 382 15.63 14.42 -14.96
C LEU A 382 16.47 15.24 -13.97
N GLY A 383 17.63 15.76 -14.39
CA GLY A 383 18.48 16.63 -13.57
C GLY A 383 17.79 17.91 -13.14
N GLN A 384 17.08 18.58 -14.05
CA GLN A 384 16.32 19.80 -13.74
C GLN A 384 15.14 19.51 -12.79
N GLY A 385 14.41 18.42 -13.02
CA GLY A 385 13.35 17.98 -12.12
C GLY A 385 13.87 17.61 -10.73
N PHE A 386 15.03 16.94 -10.68
CA PHE A 386 15.67 16.53 -9.44
C PHE A 386 16.18 17.74 -8.66
N GLY A 387 16.89 18.67 -9.31
CA GLY A 387 17.35 19.90 -8.67
C GLY A 387 16.22 20.81 -8.18
N SER A 388 15.05 20.77 -8.84
CA SER A 388 13.83 21.43 -8.37
C SER A 388 13.29 20.84 -7.06
N GLU A 389 13.28 19.51 -6.92
CA GLU A 389 12.93 18.80 -5.67
C GLU A 389 13.94 19.09 -4.56
N VAL A 390 15.23 19.14 -4.90
CA VAL A 390 16.33 19.48 -3.98
C VAL A 390 16.17 20.91 -3.43
N PHE A 391 15.79 21.89 -4.27
CA PHE A 391 15.45 23.25 -3.81
C PHE A 391 14.26 23.27 -2.84
N GLU A 392 13.16 22.57 -3.15
CA GLU A 392 11.95 22.59 -2.31
C GLU A 392 12.17 21.98 -0.92
N ARG A 393 13.21 21.14 -0.77
CA ARG A 393 13.64 20.59 0.53
C ARG A 393 14.67 21.45 1.27
N GLY A 394 15.07 22.59 0.70
CA GLY A 394 15.96 23.57 1.32
C GLY A 394 17.44 23.44 0.93
N HIS A 395 17.79 22.54 0.02
CA HIS A 395 19.18 22.16 -0.27
C HIS A 395 19.70 22.81 -1.54
N SER A 396 20.94 23.35 -1.52
CA SER A 396 21.52 24.10 -2.65
C SER A 396 22.43 23.29 -3.57
N ALA A 397 23.11 22.26 -3.04
CA ALA A 397 24.14 21.51 -3.75
C ALA A 397 23.76 20.04 -3.96
N VAL A 398 24.32 19.42 -5.00
CA VAL A 398 24.20 17.99 -5.32
C VAL A 398 25.57 17.43 -5.68
N VAL A 399 25.98 16.36 -4.99
CA VAL A 399 27.18 15.59 -5.35
C VAL A 399 26.84 14.64 -6.51
N VAL A 400 27.65 14.60 -7.55
CA VAL A 400 27.40 13.81 -8.77
C VAL A 400 28.57 12.87 -9.03
N GLY A 401 28.28 11.62 -9.35
CA GLY A 401 29.27 10.61 -9.74
C GLY A 401 28.72 9.69 -10.83
N ARG A 402 29.58 8.84 -11.39
CA ARG A 402 29.19 7.90 -12.44
C ARG A 402 29.95 6.58 -12.44
N ASP A 403 29.33 5.54 -13.00
CA ASP A 403 29.95 4.23 -13.21
C ASP A 403 30.87 4.18 -14.46
N ALA A 404 31.42 2.99 -14.70
CA ALA A 404 32.39 2.67 -15.76
C ALA A 404 31.82 2.61 -17.20
N ARG A 405 30.51 2.75 -17.41
CA ARG A 405 29.92 2.48 -18.74
C ARG A 405 30.32 3.53 -19.77
N ASN A 406 30.46 3.09 -21.02
CA ASN A 406 30.76 3.93 -22.18
C ASN A 406 29.72 5.04 -22.46
N SER A 407 28.53 4.95 -21.84
CA SER A 407 27.50 6.00 -21.90
C SER A 407 27.54 6.99 -20.72
N SER A 408 28.21 6.65 -19.62
CA SER A 408 28.06 7.36 -18.35
C SER A 408 28.62 8.77 -18.34
N GLU A 409 29.74 9.05 -19.04
CA GLU A 409 30.35 10.39 -19.11
C GLU A 409 29.43 11.44 -19.78
N ARG A 410 28.83 11.09 -20.92
CA ARG A 410 27.89 11.99 -21.63
C ARG A 410 26.56 12.17 -20.89
N LEU A 411 26.07 11.12 -20.23
CA LEU A 411 24.85 11.19 -19.42
C LEU A 411 25.09 11.98 -18.12
N GLN A 412 26.25 11.85 -17.49
CA GLN A 412 26.68 12.68 -16.36
C GLN A 412 26.75 14.16 -16.75
N SER A 413 27.35 14.46 -17.91
CA SER A 413 27.40 15.83 -18.44
C SER A 413 26.00 16.44 -18.62
N ALA A 414 25.04 15.65 -19.12
CA ALA A 414 23.64 16.08 -19.26
C ALA A 414 22.95 16.27 -17.90
N LEU A 415 23.18 15.38 -16.93
CA LEU A 415 22.65 15.49 -15.57
C LEU A 415 23.12 16.78 -14.88
N ILE A 416 24.42 17.08 -14.98
CA ILE A 416 25.04 18.30 -14.45
C ILE A 416 24.38 19.54 -15.05
N GLN A 417 24.19 19.58 -16.38
CA GLN A 417 23.50 20.69 -17.06
C GLN A 417 22.07 20.89 -16.55
N GLY A 418 21.31 19.80 -16.36
CA GLY A 418 19.96 19.86 -15.80
C GLY A 418 19.93 20.40 -14.37
N LEU A 419 20.85 19.93 -13.51
CA LEU A 419 20.98 20.40 -12.14
C LEU A 419 21.33 21.90 -12.08
N GLN A 420 22.33 22.33 -12.84
CA GLN A 420 22.73 23.74 -12.92
C GLN A 420 21.61 24.61 -13.49
N SER A 421 20.83 24.14 -14.48
CA SER A 421 19.71 24.90 -15.05
C SER A 421 18.51 25.04 -14.11
N SER A 422 18.42 24.23 -13.05
CA SER A 422 17.49 24.44 -11.93
C SER A 422 18.07 25.35 -10.83
N GLY A 423 19.30 25.83 -11.00
CA GLY A 423 20.03 26.64 -10.03
C GLY A 423 20.61 25.85 -8.86
N ARG A 424 20.91 24.56 -9.01
CA ARG A 424 21.66 23.78 -7.99
C ARG A 424 23.15 23.76 -8.29
N ASP A 425 23.94 23.98 -7.26
CA ASP A 425 25.40 23.81 -7.30
C ASP A 425 25.73 22.32 -7.45
N VAL A 426 26.76 22.00 -8.23
CA VAL A 426 27.16 20.61 -8.50
C VAL A 426 28.59 20.37 -8.08
N ILE A 427 28.83 19.28 -7.34
CA ILE A 427 30.16 18.78 -7.00
C ILE A 427 30.36 17.46 -7.75
N ASP A 428 31.18 17.46 -8.80
CA ASP A 428 31.44 16.31 -9.65
C ASP A 428 32.65 15.48 -9.17
N LEU A 429 32.40 14.20 -8.87
CA LEU A 429 33.40 13.22 -8.46
C LEU A 429 33.98 12.41 -9.64
N GLY A 430 33.41 12.53 -10.84
CA GLY A 430 33.77 11.73 -11.99
C GLY A 430 33.45 10.23 -11.82
N LEU A 431 34.38 9.38 -12.22
CA LEU A 431 34.25 7.91 -12.16
C LEU A 431 34.53 7.40 -10.75
N VAL A 432 33.50 6.91 -10.06
CA VAL A 432 33.60 6.39 -8.69
C VAL A 432 32.64 5.21 -8.47
N PRO A 433 32.87 4.32 -7.50
CA PRO A 433 31.85 3.36 -7.06
C PRO A 433 30.65 4.06 -6.41
N THR A 434 29.45 3.48 -6.51
CA THR A 434 28.23 4.00 -5.87
C THR A 434 28.39 4.24 -4.35
N PRO A 435 29.01 3.33 -3.56
CA PRO A 435 29.25 3.59 -2.14
C PRO A 435 30.15 4.80 -1.86
N LEU A 436 31.04 5.15 -2.79
CA LEU A 436 31.92 6.30 -2.67
C LEU A 436 31.14 7.61 -2.83
N LEU A 437 30.14 7.67 -3.72
CA LEU A 437 29.20 8.79 -3.75
C LEU A 437 28.49 8.96 -2.41
N HIS A 438 28.00 7.86 -1.80
CA HIS A 438 27.35 7.90 -0.48
C HIS A 438 28.31 8.43 0.61
N TYR A 439 29.58 8.03 0.57
CA TYR A 439 30.61 8.58 1.46
C TYR A 439 30.84 10.08 1.23
N ALA A 440 31.04 10.51 -0.02
CA ALA A 440 31.30 11.90 -0.36
C ALA A 440 30.14 12.84 0.00
N VAL A 441 28.89 12.37 -0.17
CA VAL A 441 27.69 13.08 0.32
C VAL A 441 27.81 13.34 1.83
N HIS A 442 28.16 12.32 2.62
CA HIS A 442 28.33 12.48 4.06
C HIS A 442 29.54 13.35 4.46
N GLU A 443 30.72 13.11 3.89
CA GLU A 443 31.98 13.80 4.26
C GLU A 443 31.97 15.29 3.86
N LEU A 444 31.32 15.63 2.75
CA LEU A 444 31.22 17.01 2.27
C LEU A 444 30.08 17.81 2.93
N ASP A 445 29.41 17.25 3.95
CA ASP A 445 28.19 17.79 4.58
C ASP A 445 27.11 18.15 3.54
N ALA A 446 27.04 17.36 2.47
CA ALA A 446 26.07 17.53 1.39
C ALA A 446 24.87 16.62 1.65
N GLU A 447 23.66 17.19 1.64
CA GLU A 447 22.46 16.38 1.90
C GLU A 447 21.89 15.68 0.66
N CYS A 448 22.41 15.96 -0.55
CA CYS A 448 21.88 15.43 -1.80
C CYS A 448 22.98 14.89 -2.73
N GLY A 449 22.66 13.82 -3.45
CA GLY A 449 23.58 13.20 -4.41
C GLY A 449 22.87 12.48 -5.56
N ALA A 450 23.60 12.24 -6.64
CA ALA A 450 23.11 11.53 -7.82
C ALA A 450 24.22 10.70 -8.48
N MET A 451 23.90 9.44 -8.79
CA MET A 451 24.80 8.49 -9.43
C MET A 451 24.27 8.09 -10.80
N ILE A 452 25.05 8.34 -11.87
CA ILE A 452 24.79 7.75 -13.19
C ILE A 452 25.32 6.31 -13.18
N THR A 453 24.42 5.34 -13.15
CA THR A 453 24.77 3.92 -13.05
C THR A 453 23.71 3.01 -13.65
N GLY A 454 24.14 2.01 -14.40
CA GLY A 454 23.30 0.87 -14.78
C GLY A 454 23.37 -0.31 -13.80
N SER A 455 24.20 -0.20 -12.74
CA SER A 455 24.57 -1.28 -11.82
C SER A 455 24.98 -2.55 -12.58
N HIS A 456 24.36 -3.68 -12.31
CA HIS A 456 24.56 -4.95 -13.01
C HIS A 456 23.69 -5.15 -14.25
N ASN A 457 23.11 -4.13 -14.87
CA ASN A 457 22.47 -4.38 -16.17
C ASN A 457 23.54 -4.62 -17.27
N PRO A 458 23.18 -5.26 -18.40
CA PRO A 458 24.02 -5.28 -19.61
C PRO A 458 24.47 -3.87 -20.05
N SER A 459 25.59 -3.75 -20.78
CA SER A 459 26.28 -2.47 -21.06
C SER A 459 25.40 -1.39 -21.71
N GLN A 460 24.41 -1.77 -22.52
CA GLN A 460 23.46 -0.84 -23.17
C GLN A 460 22.46 -0.16 -22.22
N TYR A 461 22.38 -0.56 -20.96
CA TYR A 461 21.55 0.11 -19.95
C TYR A 461 22.33 1.19 -19.21
N ASN A 462 21.61 2.21 -18.74
CA ASN A 462 22.10 3.13 -17.71
C ASN A 462 20.91 3.63 -16.87
N GLY A 463 21.19 4.43 -15.86
CA GLY A 463 20.20 4.85 -14.88
C GLY A 463 20.68 5.98 -13.98
N LEU A 464 19.85 6.30 -13.01
CA LEU A 464 20.06 7.34 -12.00
C LEU A 464 19.63 6.79 -10.63
N LYS A 465 20.60 6.60 -9.73
CA LYS A 465 20.34 6.49 -8.27
C LYS A 465 20.43 7.92 -7.69
N MET A 466 19.63 8.22 -6.68
CA MET A 466 19.56 9.55 -6.07
C MET A 466 19.61 9.44 -4.55
N ILE A 467 20.06 10.50 -3.89
CA ILE A 467 20.06 10.69 -2.44
C ILE A 467 19.46 12.07 -2.17
N ILE A 468 18.53 12.17 -1.22
CA ILE A 468 17.83 13.40 -0.86
C ILE A 468 17.71 13.48 0.65
N SER A 469 18.19 14.58 1.25
CA SER A 469 18.20 14.75 2.71
C SER A 469 18.90 13.59 3.44
N GLY A 470 20.00 13.10 2.86
CA GLY A 470 20.77 11.93 3.34
C GLY A 470 20.13 10.55 3.07
N GLU A 471 18.91 10.48 2.53
CA GLU A 471 18.18 9.21 2.33
C GLU A 471 18.00 8.85 0.84
N SER A 472 17.96 7.55 0.54
CA SER A 472 17.53 7.07 -0.78
C SER A 472 16.02 7.31 -0.98
N PRO A 473 15.56 7.83 -2.13
CA PRO A 473 14.16 8.19 -2.33
C PRO A 473 13.26 6.95 -2.35
N SER A 474 12.07 7.09 -1.75
CA SER A 474 11.02 6.08 -1.87
C SER A 474 10.45 6.03 -3.28
N SER A 475 9.82 4.90 -3.64
CA SER A 475 9.05 4.75 -4.89
C SER A 475 8.09 5.92 -5.15
N GLU A 476 7.43 6.44 -4.12
CA GLU A 476 6.51 7.57 -4.25
C GLU A 476 7.24 8.89 -4.57
N ALA A 477 8.46 9.09 -4.04
CA ALA A 477 9.29 10.24 -4.38
C ALA A 477 9.82 10.16 -5.84
N ILE A 478 10.19 8.96 -6.31
CA ILE A 478 10.60 8.73 -7.71
C ILE A 478 9.42 8.99 -8.67
N GLN A 479 8.20 8.54 -8.33
CA GLN A 479 7.00 8.90 -9.09
C GLN A 479 6.62 10.38 -8.94
N GLY A 480 6.97 11.02 -7.82
CA GLY A 480 6.87 12.45 -7.60
C GLY A 480 7.70 13.26 -8.61
N LEU A 481 8.97 12.91 -8.77
CA LEU A 481 9.86 13.48 -9.79
C LEU A 481 9.28 13.36 -11.20
N ARG A 482 8.72 12.20 -11.56
CA ARG A 482 8.02 12.04 -12.83
C ARG A 482 6.85 13.02 -12.98
N ARG A 483 5.97 13.10 -11.98
CA ARG A 483 4.80 14.00 -12.03
C ARG A 483 5.19 15.47 -12.13
N ARG A 484 6.29 15.88 -11.48
CA ARG A 484 6.87 17.22 -11.59
C ARG A 484 7.24 17.53 -13.04
N ILE A 485 7.94 16.62 -13.72
CA ILE A 485 8.35 16.77 -15.12
C ILE A 485 7.13 16.74 -16.06
N ASP A 486 6.21 15.79 -15.88
CA ASP A 486 4.99 15.68 -16.70
C ASP A 486 4.18 17.00 -16.66
N ALA A 487 4.11 17.63 -15.49
CA ALA A 487 3.40 18.88 -15.19
C ALA A 487 4.20 20.18 -15.42
N ASP A 488 5.45 20.10 -15.92
CA ASP A 488 6.33 21.26 -16.18
C ASP A 488 6.62 22.12 -14.92
N GLN A 489 6.65 21.47 -13.75
CA GLN A 489 6.90 22.11 -12.43
C GLN A 489 8.41 22.21 -12.13
N LEU A 490 9.13 22.81 -13.06
CA LEU A 490 10.59 22.86 -13.10
C LEU A 490 11.09 24.26 -12.73
N LEU A 491 12.09 24.33 -11.86
CA LEU A 491 12.78 25.58 -11.55
C LEU A 491 13.78 25.92 -12.65
N VAL A 492 14.05 27.22 -12.78
CA VAL A 492 15.05 27.77 -13.68
C VAL A 492 16.01 28.66 -12.87
N GLY A 493 17.31 28.47 -13.07
CA GLY A 493 18.36 29.22 -12.41
C GLY A 493 19.73 28.89 -13.01
N GLU A 494 20.80 29.38 -12.38
CA GLU A 494 22.18 29.08 -12.73
C GLU A 494 22.91 28.61 -11.46
N GLY A 495 23.35 27.35 -11.45
CA GLY A 495 24.14 26.77 -10.37
C GLY A 495 25.63 26.68 -10.71
N SER A 496 26.50 26.66 -9.71
CA SER A 496 27.94 26.50 -9.90
C SER A 496 28.36 25.05 -10.19
N PHE A 497 29.60 24.88 -10.64
CA PHE A 497 30.24 23.58 -10.86
C PHE A 497 31.59 23.57 -10.15
N ASP A 498 31.81 22.56 -9.31
CA ASP A 498 33.07 22.21 -8.68
C ASP A 498 33.40 20.75 -9.02
N SER A 499 34.68 20.38 -9.06
CA SER A 499 35.10 19.00 -9.34
C SER A 499 36.12 18.57 -8.29
N ARG A 500 35.91 17.37 -7.71
CA ARG A 500 36.71 16.86 -6.60
C ARG A 500 37.05 15.40 -6.78
N ASP A 501 38.34 15.11 -6.76
CA ASP A 501 38.81 13.78 -6.43
C ASP A 501 38.74 13.61 -4.90
N ILE A 502 38.19 12.48 -4.47
CA ILE A 502 37.97 12.10 -3.07
C ILE A 502 38.21 10.57 -2.89
N ILE A 503 38.88 9.94 -3.87
CA ILE A 503 39.19 8.51 -3.84
C ILE A 503 40.20 8.20 -2.73
N GLU A 504 41.26 9.01 -2.59
CA GLU A 504 42.25 8.81 -1.54
C GLU A 504 41.64 9.03 -0.15
N ASP A 505 40.80 10.06 0.05
CA ASP A 505 40.12 10.30 1.34
C ASP A 505 39.23 9.11 1.74
N TYR A 506 38.53 8.49 0.77
CA TYR A 506 37.75 7.26 1.01
C TYR A 506 38.64 6.08 1.41
N ILE A 507 39.76 5.88 0.72
CA ILE A 507 40.72 4.81 1.03
C ILE A 507 41.33 5.03 2.41
N GLU A 508 41.85 6.24 2.69
CA GLU A 508 42.38 6.62 4.00
C GLU A 508 41.33 6.44 5.11
N ARG A 509 40.07 6.82 4.87
CA ARG A 509 38.99 6.63 5.85
C ARG A 509 38.80 5.16 6.20
N VAL A 510 38.78 4.24 5.22
CA VAL A 510 38.64 2.80 5.49
C VAL A 510 39.90 2.23 6.15
N VAL A 511 41.08 2.57 5.62
CA VAL A 511 42.39 2.13 6.15
C VAL A 511 42.64 2.66 7.57
N SER A 512 42.09 3.82 7.94
CA SER A 512 42.23 4.39 9.28
C SER A 512 41.50 3.58 10.37
N ASP A 513 40.53 2.75 9.99
CA ASP A 513 39.60 2.05 10.90
C ASP A 513 39.86 0.53 10.92
N VAL A 514 40.04 -0.06 9.73
CA VAL A 514 40.29 -1.50 9.57
C VAL A 514 41.75 -1.83 9.91
N ARG A 515 41.99 -2.87 10.72
CA ARG A 515 43.33 -3.35 11.08
C ARG A 515 43.48 -4.83 10.77
N MET A 516 44.30 -5.15 9.77
CA MET A 516 44.61 -6.53 9.42
C MET A 516 45.58 -7.15 10.43
N GLY A 517 45.17 -8.25 11.07
CA GLY A 517 46.01 -8.98 12.05
C GLY A 517 47.15 -9.78 11.41
N GLN A 518 47.10 -9.99 10.09
CA GLN A 518 48.13 -10.64 9.27
C GLN A 518 47.96 -10.19 7.81
N SER A 519 49.04 -10.24 7.02
CA SER A 519 48.95 -10.04 5.57
C SER A 519 48.26 -11.25 4.93
N LEU A 520 47.30 -10.99 4.04
CA LEU A 520 46.55 -12.01 3.32
C LEU A 520 46.77 -11.85 1.81
N LYS A 521 46.81 -12.97 1.09
CA LYS A 521 46.66 -12.99 -0.37
C LYS A 521 45.19 -13.00 -0.72
N VAL A 522 44.74 -12.04 -1.53
CA VAL A 522 43.36 -11.94 -2.01
C VAL A 522 43.32 -11.86 -3.52
N VAL A 523 42.31 -12.48 -4.14
CA VAL A 523 41.97 -12.22 -5.55
C VAL A 523 40.85 -11.19 -5.57
N VAL A 524 41.02 -10.12 -6.33
CA VAL A 524 40.05 -9.04 -6.49
C VAL A 524 39.59 -9.03 -7.94
N ASP A 525 38.30 -9.26 -8.15
CA ASP A 525 37.64 -9.25 -9.43
C ASP A 525 36.69 -8.05 -9.52
N CYS A 526 36.96 -7.14 -10.43
CA CYS A 526 36.12 -5.95 -10.62
C CYS A 526 35.19 -6.05 -11.83
N GLY A 527 35.24 -7.14 -12.63
CA GLY A 527 34.41 -7.31 -13.83
C GLY A 527 34.43 -6.11 -14.80
N ASN A 528 35.56 -5.39 -14.87
CA ASN A 528 35.77 -4.14 -15.58
C ASN A 528 34.91 -2.93 -15.13
N GLY A 529 34.21 -3.05 -13.99
CA GLY A 529 33.30 -2.04 -13.44
C GLY A 529 33.97 -0.90 -12.66
N ALA A 530 33.16 -0.07 -12.00
CA ALA A 530 33.64 1.11 -11.27
C ALA A 530 34.51 0.78 -10.05
N ALA A 531 34.36 -0.41 -9.45
CA ALA A 531 35.18 -0.87 -8.32
C ALA A 531 36.69 -0.88 -8.62
N SER A 532 37.08 -1.03 -9.90
CA SER A 532 38.45 -1.01 -10.40
C SER A 532 39.28 0.19 -9.94
N VAL A 533 38.68 1.38 -9.79
CA VAL A 533 39.42 2.60 -9.42
C VAL A 533 39.72 2.73 -7.92
N VAL A 534 39.21 1.79 -7.09
CA VAL A 534 39.35 1.84 -5.62
C VAL A 534 39.84 0.51 -5.04
N ALA A 535 39.19 -0.60 -5.40
CA ALA A 535 39.31 -1.85 -4.67
C ALA A 535 40.75 -2.43 -4.64
N PRO A 536 41.50 -2.49 -5.74
CA PRO A 536 42.86 -3.07 -5.71
C PRO A 536 43.82 -2.28 -4.83
N GLU A 537 43.75 -0.95 -4.86
CA GLU A 537 44.61 -0.10 -4.02
C GLU A 537 44.19 -0.11 -2.56
N LEU A 538 42.88 -0.06 -2.28
CA LEU A 538 42.35 -0.20 -0.92
C LEU A 538 42.86 -1.47 -0.24
N TYR A 539 42.80 -2.63 -0.91
CA TYR A 539 43.31 -3.87 -0.33
C TYR A 539 44.85 -3.91 -0.19
N ARG A 540 45.61 -3.24 -1.07
CA ARG A 540 47.06 -3.04 -0.91
C ARG A 540 47.39 -2.21 0.32
N GLN A 541 46.71 -1.08 0.52
CA GLN A 541 46.94 -0.21 1.68
C GLN A 541 46.52 -0.88 3.00
N LEU A 542 45.52 -1.77 2.98
CA LEU A 542 45.20 -2.65 4.13
C LEU A 542 46.26 -3.72 4.42
N GLY A 543 47.27 -3.89 3.55
CA GLY A 543 48.39 -4.82 3.73
C GLY A 543 48.22 -6.19 3.08
N CYS A 544 47.31 -6.33 2.10
CA CYS A 544 47.11 -7.58 1.37
C CYS A 544 48.01 -7.69 0.12
N GLU A 545 48.39 -8.92 -0.24
CA GLU A 545 48.92 -9.24 -1.57
C GLU A 545 47.72 -9.40 -2.52
N VAL A 546 47.53 -8.46 -3.44
CA VAL A 546 46.38 -8.42 -4.35
C VAL A 546 46.73 -9.05 -5.70
N VAL A 547 45.97 -10.07 -6.08
CA VAL A 547 45.90 -10.61 -7.46
C VAL A 547 44.67 -9.98 -8.12
N GLU A 548 44.88 -9.22 -9.18
CA GLU A 548 43.80 -8.56 -9.91
C GLU A 548 43.23 -9.47 -11.01
N LEU A 549 41.89 -9.51 -11.10
CA LEU A 549 41.13 -9.98 -12.25
C LEU A 549 40.28 -8.82 -12.76
N TYR A 550 40.37 -8.53 -14.06
CA TYR A 550 39.47 -7.61 -14.74
C TYR A 550 39.34 -6.23 -14.05
N CYS A 551 40.45 -5.74 -13.48
CA CYS A 551 40.56 -4.47 -12.74
C CYS A 551 40.90 -3.26 -13.65
N ASP A 552 41.03 -3.46 -14.96
CA ASP A 552 41.02 -2.36 -15.92
C ASP A 552 39.58 -1.90 -16.16
N VAL A 553 39.33 -0.58 -16.19
CA VAL A 553 38.00 -0.02 -16.45
C VAL A 553 37.65 -0.19 -17.93
N ASP A 554 36.59 -0.95 -18.24
CA ASP A 554 36.08 -1.15 -19.60
C ASP A 554 34.56 -1.32 -19.59
N GLY A 555 33.85 -0.30 -20.08
CA GLY A 555 32.39 -0.25 -20.11
C GLY A 555 31.71 -1.18 -21.12
N ASP A 556 32.47 -1.90 -21.96
CA ASP A 556 31.93 -2.98 -22.81
C ASP A 556 31.86 -4.33 -22.07
N PHE A 557 32.48 -4.45 -20.88
CA PHE A 557 32.53 -5.66 -20.04
C PHE A 557 32.99 -6.92 -20.81
N PRO A 558 34.21 -6.93 -21.39
CA PRO A 558 34.62 -7.91 -22.40
C PRO A 558 34.90 -9.33 -21.89
N ASN A 559 35.01 -9.54 -20.57
CA ASN A 559 35.44 -10.81 -19.96
C ASN A 559 34.22 -11.63 -19.50
N HIS A 560 33.58 -11.17 -18.42
CA HIS A 560 32.25 -11.60 -18.01
C HIS A 560 31.46 -10.36 -17.60
N HIS A 561 30.17 -10.56 -17.35
CA HIS A 561 29.28 -9.49 -16.91
C HIS A 561 29.48 -9.22 -15.40
N PRO A 562 29.57 -7.96 -14.92
CA PRO A 562 29.81 -7.67 -13.50
C PRO A 562 28.53 -7.80 -12.67
N ASP A 563 28.05 -9.05 -12.53
CA ASP A 563 27.03 -9.44 -11.55
C ASP A 563 27.49 -10.66 -10.74
N PRO A 564 28.06 -10.47 -9.54
CA PRO A 564 28.53 -11.54 -8.67
C PRO A 564 27.38 -12.38 -8.06
N GLY A 565 26.12 -12.01 -8.33
CA GLY A 565 24.94 -12.81 -7.99
C GLY A 565 24.74 -14.03 -8.89
N ASP A 566 25.33 -14.05 -10.09
CA ASP A 566 25.31 -15.20 -11.00
C ASP A 566 26.60 -16.04 -10.82
N PRO A 567 26.50 -17.32 -10.38
CA PRO A 567 27.66 -18.19 -10.23
C PRO A 567 28.52 -18.38 -11.48
N SER A 568 27.96 -18.18 -12.69
CA SER A 568 28.73 -18.28 -13.93
C SER A 568 29.75 -17.16 -14.10
N ASN A 569 29.46 -15.95 -13.62
CA ASN A 569 30.40 -14.82 -13.58
C ASN A 569 31.52 -15.04 -12.54
N MET A 570 31.31 -15.92 -11.55
CA MET A 570 32.26 -16.17 -10.47
C MET A 570 33.33 -17.23 -10.82
N ALA A 571 33.22 -17.89 -11.97
CA ALA A 571 34.04 -19.06 -12.30
C ALA A 571 35.55 -18.76 -12.38
N ASP A 572 35.93 -17.62 -12.96
CA ASP A 572 37.34 -17.21 -13.06
C ASP A 572 37.91 -16.84 -11.70
N LEU A 573 37.15 -16.14 -10.85
CA LEU A 573 37.52 -15.87 -9.47
C LEU A 573 37.70 -17.17 -8.67
N GLN A 574 36.78 -18.13 -8.78
CA GLN A 574 36.90 -19.44 -8.13
C GLN A 574 38.18 -20.18 -8.55
N LYS A 575 38.50 -20.14 -9.85
CA LYS A 575 39.72 -20.74 -10.39
C LYS A 575 40.97 -20.02 -9.88
N ALA A 576 41.01 -18.69 -9.97
CA ALA A 576 42.16 -17.89 -9.57
C ALA A 576 42.48 -18.02 -8.08
N VAL A 577 41.47 -18.09 -7.20
CA VAL A 577 41.68 -18.31 -5.76
C VAL A 577 42.43 -19.61 -5.50
N VAL A 578 42.05 -20.70 -6.17
CA VAL A 578 42.70 -22.00 -6.05
C VAL A 578 44.09 -22.00 -6.68
N ASP A 579 44.24 -21.48 -7.91
CA ASP A 579 45.50 -21.45 -8.65
C ASP A 579 46.57 -20.60 -7.96
N HIS A 580 46.19 -19.44 -7.40
CA HIS A 580 47.10 -18.52 -6.69
C HIS A 580 47.24 -18.83 -5.19
N GLN A 581 46.52 -19.84 -4.68
CA GLN A 581 46.46 -20.22 -3.26
C GLN A 581 46.06 -19.03 -2.36
N ALA A 582 45.08 -18.25 -2.80
CA ALA A 582 44.60 -17.07 -2.08
C ALA A 582 43.74 -17.47 -0.87
N ALA A 583 43.73 -16.60 0.16
CA ALA A 583 42.92 -16.80 1.35
C ALA A 583 41.43 -16.48 1.10
N LEU A 584 41.15 -15.57 0.17
CA LEU A 584 39.81 -15.09 -0.18
C LEU A 584 39.78 -14.58 -1.62
N GLY A 585 38.68 -14.83 -2.32
CA GLY A 585 38.30 -14.13 -3.54
C GLY A 585 37.17 -13.15 -3.29
N ILE A 586 37.24 -11.97 -3.90
CA ILE A 586 36.28 -10.88 -3.76
C ILE A 586 35.92 -10.41 -5.17
N SER A 587 34.66 -10.53 -5.57
CA SER A 587 34.12 -9.96 -6.80
C SER A 587 33.23 -8.76 -6.49
N PHE A 588 33.22 -7.75 -7.35
CA PHE A 588 32.33 -6.59 -7.27
C PHE A 588 31.34 -6.56 -8.44
N ASP A 589 30.20 -5.94 -8.24
CA ASP A 589 29.28 -5.62 -9.33
C ASP A 589 29.64 -4.31 -10.05
N GLY A 590 28.96 -4.03 -11.17
CA GLY A 590 29.36 -2.98 -12.12
C GLY A 590 29.54 -1.58 -11.54
N ASP A 591 28.86 -1.25 -10.44
CA ASP A 591 29.02 0.01 -9.70
C ASP A 591 29.50 -0.16 -8.24
N GLY A 592 29.89 -1.37 -7.85
CA GLY A 592 30.60 -1.67 -6.61
C GLY A 592 29.77 -1.57 -5.33
N ASP A 593 28.43 -1.59 -5.40
CA ASP A 593 27.57 -1.62 -4.20
C ASP A 593 27.22 -3.04 -3.72
N ARG A 594 27.56 -4.07 -4.51
CA ARG A 594 27.47 -5.48 -4.12
C ARG A 594 28.80 -6.20 -4.27
N ILE A 595 29.00 -7.19 -3.38
CA ILE A 595 30.16 -8.09 -3.41
C ILE A 595 29.74 -9.55 -3.50
N GLY A 596 30.51 -10.34 -4.26
CA GLY A 596 30.55 -11.80 -4.18
C GLY A 596 31.83 -12.24 -3.49
N LEU A 597 31.76 -13.34 -2.72
CA LEU A 597 32.91 -13.88 -1.99
C LEU A 597 33.16 -15.33 -2.36
N VAL A 598 34.43 -15.72 -2.37
CA VAL A 598 34.89 -17.10 -2.61
C VAL A 598 35.90 -17.49 -1.53
N ASP A 599 35.69 -18.62 -0.86
CA ASP A 599 36.63 -19.15 0.14
C ASP A 599 37.92 -19.72 -0.50
N SER A 600 38.95 -19.97 0.32
CA SER A 600 40.24 -20.52 -0.13
C SER A 600 40.16 -21.92 -0.77
N SER A 601 38.99 -22.57 -0.79
CA SER A 601 38.75 -23.84 -1.50
C SER A 601 38.05 -23.65 -2.86
N GLY A 602 37.79 -22.39 -3.25
CA GLY A 602 37.09 -22.05 -4.49
C GLY A 602 35.56 -22.12 -4.37
N LYS A 603 34.98 -22.11 -3.16
CA LYS A 603 33.51 -22.15 -2.99
C LYS A 603 32.91 -20.77 -2.73
N ILE A 604 31.80 -20.47 -3.38
CA ILE A 604 31.06 -19.21 -3.20
C ILE A 604 30.49 -19.14 -1.77
N ILE A 605 30.71 -18.00 -1.10
CA ILE A 605 30.09 -17.63 0.16
C ILE A 605 28.93 -16.68 -0.15
N TRP A 606 27.70 -17.16 0.04
CA TRP A 606 26.50 -16.36 -0.22
C TRP A 606 26.34 -15.20 0.80
N PRO A 607 25.71 -14.07 0.39
CA PRO A 607 25.60 -12.88 1.25
C PRO A 607 24.87 -13.09 2.58
N ASP A 608 23.97 -14.07 2.68
CA ASP A 608 23.30 -14.44 3.93
C ASP A 608 24.29 -15.06 4.94
N ARG A 609 25.20 -15.92 4.48
CA ARG A 609 26.29 -16.48 5.29
C ARG A 609 27.32 -15.43 5.69
N LEU A 610 27.62 -14.48 4.80
CA LEU A 610 28.45 -13.31 5.13
C LEU A 610 27.78 -12.46 6.22
N LEU A 611 26.48 -12.19 6.12
CA LEU A 611 25.74 -11.44 7.12
C LEU A 611 25.74 -12.14 8.49
N MET A 612 25.65 -13.48 8.52
CA MET A 612 25.80 -14.26 9.77
C MET A 612 27.18 -14.08 10.41
N TYR A 613 28.24 -13.91 9.62
CA TYR A 613 29.60 -13.65 10.12
C TYR A 613 29.76 -12.21 10.61
N LEU A 614 29.21 -11.22 9.89
CA LEU A 614 29.27 -9.80 10.24
C LEU A 614 28.37 -9.40 11.43
N ALA A 615 27.43 -10.26 11.83
CA ALA A 615 26.52 -10.04 12.96
C ALA A 615 27.06 -10.51 14.32
N ILE A 616 28.29 -11.05 14.36
CA ILE A 616 28.98 -11.55 15.56
C ILE A 616 30.03 -10.54 16.02
#